data_AF-A0A3A3GDN5-F1
#
_entry.id   AF-A0A3A3GDN5-F1
#
_cell.length_a   1.000
_cell.length_b   1.000
_cell.length_c   1.000
_cell.angle_alpha   90.00
_cell.angle_beta   90.00
_cell.angle_gamma   90.00
#
_symmetry.space_group_name_H-M   'P 1'
#
loop_
_entity.id
_entity.type
_entity.pdbx_description
1 polymer ?
#
loop_
_entity_poly.entity_id
_entity_poly.type
_entity_poly.pdbx_seq_one_letter_code
_entity_poly.pdbx_strand_id
1 'polypeptide(L)'
;MGVVVPFKRKKSPGIRDLFDGISIDKYYQHFESANEWLEHKKEITTYFGYPEKPPIAPPRKDMNWYVDVERNFGVWVLNTSKKPLIANHNLVWGWSPFIRKTTAPVHEPLHLENAESRVYIAWIVDKDGYGQYGTVDKLGQVWIPHPRPHNWIDHNHVK
;
A
#
# COMPACT_ATOMS: atom_id res chain seq x y z
N MET A 1 36.91 24.56 23.08
CA MET A 1 36.17 24.60 21.80
C MET A 1 35.77 23.18 21.46
N GLY A 2 34.48 22.86 21.46
CA GLY A 2 33.99 21.52 21.16
C GLY A 2 33.96 21.27 19.66
N VAL A 3 34.53 20.16 19.21
CA VAL A 3 34.47 19.73 17.81
C VAL A 3 33.05 19.22 17.54
N VAL A 4 32.27 19.98 16.76
CA VAL A 4 30.99 19.51 16.23
C VAL A 4 31.31 18.54 15.11
N VAL A 5 31.20 17.24 15.39
CA VAL A 5 31.29 16.21 14.34
C VAL A 5 29.95 16.19 13.62
N PRO A 6 29.89 16.51 12.30
CA PRO A 6 28.63 16.47 11.58
C PRO A 6 28.17 15.01 11.48
N PHE A 7 27.02 14.70 12.10
CA PHE A 7 26.31 13.46 11.84
C PHE A 7 25.93 13.43 10.35
N LYS A 8 26.70 12.69 9.54
CA LYS A 8 26.29 12.36 8.17
C LYS A 8 25.02 11.51 8.28
N ARG A 9 23.85 12.12 8.07
CA ARG A 9 22.60 11.37 7.88
C ARG A 9 22.82 10.42 6.70
N LYS A 10 22.83 9.11 6.95
CA LYS A 10 22.79 8.11 5.89
C LYS A 10 21.49 8.35 5.13
N LYS A 11 21.60 8.67 3.83
CA LYS A 11 20.44 8.82 2.94
C LYS A 11 19.74 7.45 2.89
N SER A 12 18.43 7.42 3.09
CA SER A 12 17.65 6.19 2.90
C SER A 12 17.84 5.70 1.45
N PRO A 13 18.00 4.38 1.24
CA PRO A 13 18.16 3.84 -0.10
C PRO A 13 16.89 4.13 -0.93
N GLY A 14 17.10 4.57 -2.18
CA GLY A 14 16.03 4.77 -3.14
C GLY A 14 15.62 3.46 -3.81
N ILE A 15 14.56 3.49 -4.61
CA ILE A 15 14.04 2.32 -5.33
C ILE A 15 15.11 1.66 -6.23
N ARG A 16 15.97 2.47 -6.87
CA ARG A 16 17.07 1.99 -7.73
C ARG A 16 18.22 1.35 -6.97
N ASP A 17 18.34 1.61 -5.67
CA ASP A 17 19.35 1.00 -4.81
C ASP A 17 18.91 -0.38 -4.30
N LEU A 18 17.62 -0.71 -4.42
CA LEU A 18 16.99 -1.84 -3.75
C LEU A 18 16.45 -2.93 -4.69
N PHE A 19 16.13 -2.58 -5.93
CA PHE A 19 15.47 -3.49 -6.85
C PHE A 19 16.21 -3.55 -8.20
N ASP A 20 16.07 -4.66 -8.91
CA ASP A 20 16.61 -4.81 -10.25
C ASP A 20 15.83 -3.96 -11.27
N GLY A 21 16.44 -3.72 -12.44
CA GLY A 21 15.85 -2.89 -13.49
C GLY A 21 14.47 -3.36 -13.94
N ILE A 22 14.25 -4.68 -14.06
CA ILE A 22 12.97 -5.24 -14.52
C ILE A 22 11.86 -4.95 -13.50
N SER A 23 12.15 -5.12 -12.21
CA SER A 23 11.21 -4.79 -11.13
C SER A 23 10.87 -3.31 -11.09
N ILE A 24 11.85 -2.45 -11.36
CA ILE A 24 11.67 -1.00 -11.42
C ILE A 24 10.83 -0.60 -12.63
N ASP A 25 11.10 -1.17 -13.80
CA ASP A 25 10.35 -0.88 -15.02
C ASP A 25 8.88 -1.28 -14.87
N LYS A 26 8.60 -2.47 -14.32
CA LYS A 26 7.24 -2.90 -13.99
C LYS A 26 6.54 -1.96 -13.02
N TYR A 27 7.27 -1.47 -12.02
CA TYR A 27 6.73 -0.47 -11.09
C TYR A 27 6.35 0.81 -11.82
N TYR A 28 7.23 1.39 -12.62
CA TYR A 28 6.92 2.63 -13.34
C TYR A 28 5.79 2.44 -14.37
N GLN A 29 5.79 1.34 -15.12
CA GLN A 29 4.70 1.00 -16.05
C GLN A 29 3.34 0.90 -15.33
N HIS A 30 3.30 0.34 -14.12
CA HIS A 30 2.08 0.29 -13.31
C HIS A 30 1.58 1.70 -12.94
N PHE A 31 2.46 2.64 -12.63
CA PHE A 31 2.04 4.01 -12.30
C PHE A 31 1.72 4.86 -13.53
N GLU A 32 2.42 4.65 -14.65
CA GLU A 32 2.10 5.33 -15.92
C GLU A 32 0.70 4.96 -16.41
N SER A 33 0.39 3.67 -16.44
CA SER A 33 -0.96 3.18 -16.80
C SER A 33 -2.02 3.61 -15.78
N ALA A 34 -1.64 3.94 -14.54
CA ALA A 34 -2.60 4.40 -13.55
C ALA A 34 -3.15 5.80 -13.84
N ASN A 35 -2.40 6.65 -14.54
CA ASN A 35 -2.91 7.95 -14.97
C ASN A 35 -4.08 7.78 -15.95
N GLU A 36 -3.94 6.87 -16.91
CA GLU A 36 -5.01 6.54 -17.85
C GLU A 36 -6.26 6.04 -17.11
N TRP A 37 -6.06 5.18 -16.10
CA TRP A 37 -7.15 4.70 -15.25
C TRP A 37 -7.82 5.84 -14.45
N LEU A 38 -7.05 6.76 -13.88
CA LEU A 38 -7.57 7.90 -13.12
C LEU A 38 -8.45 8.81 -13.98
N GLU A 39 -8.04 9.04 -15.23
CA GLU A 39 -8.74 9.92 -16.17
C GLU A 39 -10.00 9.29 -16.76
N HIS A 40 -9.99 7.99 -17.06
CA HIS A 40 -11.06 7.37 -17.88
C HIS A 40 -11.87 6.29 -17.15
N LYS A 41 -11.32 5.67 -16.10
CA LYS A 41 -11.94 4.51 -15.43
C LYS A 41 -12.35 4.77 -13.99
N LYS A 42 -11.85 5.83 -13.34
CA LYS A 42 -12.18 6.09 -11.93
C LYS A 42 -13.69 6.17 -11.70
N GLU A 43 -14.41 6.96 -12.50
CA GLU A 43 -15.86 7.15 -12.33
C GLU A 43 -16.63 5.82 -12.38
N ILE A 44 -16.38 4.98 -13.39
CA ILE A 44 -17.07 3.69 -13.59
C ILE A 44 -16.67 2.62 -12.56
N THR A 45 -15.59 2.84 -11.81
CA THR A 45 -15.14 1.94 -10.73
C THR A 45 -15.60 2.38 -9.35
N THR A 46 -16.28 3.53 -9.25
CA THR A 46 -16.84 4.02 -7.98
C THR A 46 -18.30 3.65 -7.85
N TYR A 47 -18.74 3.45 -6.61
CA TYR A 47 -20.13 3.17 -6.27
C TYR A 47 -20.71 4.33 -5.45
N PHE A 48 -22.04 4.39 -5.33
CA PHE A 48 -22.72 5.44 -4.59
C PHE A 48 -22.31 5.47 -3.11
N GLY A 49 -21.88 6.63 -2.61
CA GLY A 49 -21.42 6.81 -1.22
C GLY A 49 -19.93 6.55 -1.01
N TYR A 50 -19.18 6.21 -2.06
CA TYR A 50 -17.72 6.19 -2.03
C TYR A 50 -17.15 7.62 -1.95
N PRO A 51 -16.10 7.88 -1.15
CA PRO A 51 -15.35 6.95 -0.30
C PRO A 51 -15.86 6.82 1.14
N GLU A 52 -16.85 7.61 1.54
CA GLU A 52 -17.27 7.73 2.94
C GLU A 52 -17.80 6.42 3.54
N LYS A 53 -18.41 5.56 2.73
CA LYS A 53 -19.03 4.31 3.17
C LYS A 53 -18.44 3.10 2.45
N PRO A 54 -18.23 1.97 3.16
CA PRO A 54 -17.83 0.73 2.52
C PRO A 54 -18.95 0.20 1.61
N PRO A 55 -18.62 -0.58 0.57
CA PRO A 55 -19.62 -1.09 -0.37
C PRO A 55 -20.46 -2.23 0.22
N ILE A 56 -19.90 -2.95 1.20
CA ILE A 56 -20.49 -4.11 1.85
C ILE A 56 -20.10 -4.14 3.33
N ALA A 57 -20.68 -5.04 4.11
CA ALA A 57 -20.13 -5.40 5.43
C ALA A 57 -18.71 -5.95 5.29
N PRO A 58 -17.83 -5.80 6.30
CA PRO A 58 -16.46 -6.25 6.19
C PRO A 58 -16.39 -7.77 5.96
N PRO A 59 -15.64 -8.25 4.94
CA PRO A 59 -15.49 -9.69 4.69
C PRO A 59 -14.89 -10.47 5.88
N ARG A 60 -14.16 -9.78 6.76
CA ARG A 60 -13.65 -10.31 8.03
C ARG A 60 -13.87 -9.32 9.16
N LYS A 61 -14.09 -9.82 10.38
CA LYS A 61 -14.33 -8.99 11.58
C LYS A 61 -13.17 -8.07 11.98
N ASP A 62 -11.96 -8.36 11.52
CA ASP A 62 -10.73 -7.61 11.82
C ASP A 62 -10.37 -6.58 10.74
N MET A 63 -11.23 -6.38 9.74
CA MET A 63 -11.04 -5.37 8.71
C MET A 63 -11.69 -4.05 9.10
N ASN A 64 -11.02 -2.95 8.76
CA ASN A 64 -11.49 -1.59 9.02
C ASN A 64 -11.62 -0.82 7.72
N TRP A 65 -12.68 -0.03 7.56
CA TRP A 65 -12.82 0.88 6.43
C TRP A 65 -11.96 2.12 6.68
N TYR A 66 -10.96 2.34 5.83
CA TYR A 66 -10.10 3.51 5.87
C TYR A 66 -10.53 4.50 4.81
N VAL A 67 -10.58 5.78 5.16
CA VAL A 67 -10.89 6.89 4.25
C VAL A 67 -9.73 7.88 4.29
N ASP A 68 -9.16 8.17 3.12
CA ASP A 68 -8.27 9.32 2.91
C ASP A 68 -9.10 10.46 2.33
N VAL A 69 -9.38 11.47 3.14
CA VAL A 69 -10.19 12.63 2.74
C VAL A 69 -9.44 13.52 1.77
N GLU A 70 -8.12 13.67 1.92
CA GLU A 70 -7.31 14.54 1.06
C GLU A 70 -7.22 13.99 -0.36
N ARG A 71 -7.10 12.67 -0.49
CA ARG A 71 -7.00 11.98 -1.79
C ARG A 71 -8.33 11.42 -2.29
N ASN A 72 -9.42 11.64 -1.53
CA ASN A 72 -10.78 11.24 -1.84
C ASN A 72 -10.91 9.76 -2.24
N PHE A 73 -10.45 8.86 -1.37
CA PHE A 73 -10.58 7.42 -1.58
C PHE A 73 -10.83 6.64 -0.29
N GLY A 74 -11.42 5.47 -0.45
CA GLY A 74 -11.74 4.56 0.65
C GLY A 74 -11.31 3.14 0.33
N VAL A 75 -10.83 2.41 1.31
CA VAL A 75 -10.47 1.00 1.12
C VAL A 75 -10.52 0.22 2.42
N TRP A 76 -10.80 -1.07 2.31
CA TRP A 76 -10.63 -1.97 3.42
C TRP A 76 -9.17 -2.10 3.84
N VAL A 77 -8.93 -2.15 5.14
CA VAL A 77 -7.60 -2.41 5.70
C VAL A 77 -7.65 -3.64 6.59
N LEU A 78 -6.81 -4.62 6.27
CA LEU A 78 -6.52 -5.76 7.13
C LEU A 78 -5.16 -5.55 7.78
N ASN A 79 -5.14 -5.20 9.07
CA ASN A 79 -3.91 -4.82 9.76
C ASN A 79 -3.49 -5.82 10.85
N THR A 80 -2.50 -6.65 10.55
CA THR A 80 -1.99 -7.66 11.48
C THR A 80 -0.88 -7.14 12.41
N SER A 81 -0.38 -5.91 12.20
CA SER A 81 0.71 -5.31 13.00
C SER A 81 0.30 -4.83 14.39
N LYS A 82 -1.00 -4.73 14.67
CA LYS A 82 -1.58 -4.10 15.87
C LYS A 82 -1.22 -2.61 16.06
N LYS A 83 -0.48 -1.99 15.14
CA LYS A 83 -0.18 -0.56 15.14
C LYS A 83 -1.40 0.25 14.66
N PRO A 84 -1.55 1.52 15.05
CA PRO A 84 -2.60 2.38 14.52
C PRO A 84 -2.48 2.54 13.00
N LEU A 85 -3.60 2.81 12.34
CA LEU A 85 -3.66 3.09 10.90
C LEU A 85 -3.15 4.50 10.64
N ILE A 86 -1.90 4.60 10.17
CA ILE A 86 -1.22 5.87 9.89
C ILE A 86 -0.47 5.72 8.56
N ALA A 87 -0.74 6.65 7.65
CA ALA A 87 -0.05 6.73 6.37
C ALA A 87 1.37 7.27 6.58
N ASN A 88 2.37 6.53 6.11
CA ASN A 88 3.77 6.94 6.16
C ASN A 88 4.27 7.32 4.76
N HIS A 89 4.47 8.62 4.54
CA HIS A 89 4.92 9.16 3.26
C HIS A 89 6.44 9.15 3.08
N ASN A 90 7.22 8.64 4.04
CA ASN A 90 8.68 8.59 3.97
C ASN A 90 9.24 7.52 3.00
N LEU A 91 8.39 6.90 2.16
CA LEU A 91 8.74 5.93 1.12
C LEU A 91 9.74 4.86 1.59
N VAL A 92 9.47 4.24 2.73
CA VAL A 92 10.29 3.13 3.24
C VAL A 92 9.86 1.84 2.54
N TRP A 93 10.77 1.21 1.80
CA TRP A 93 10.47 0.10 0.90
C TRP A 93 10.52 -1.27 1.59
N GLY A 94 9.66 -2.19 1.14
CA GLY A 94 9.70 -3.60 1.54
C GLY A 94 10.52 -4.46 0.60
N TRP A 95 10.16 -5.75 0.48
CA TRP A 95 10.80 -6.71 -0.43
C TRP A 95 10.35 -6.58 -1.90
N SER A 96 9.47 -5.64 -2.21
CA SER A 96 9.00 -5.35 -3.56
C SER A 96 8.77 -3.84 -3.70
N PRO A 97 8.91 -3.29 -4.91
CA PRO A 97 8.61 -1.88 -5.18
C PRO A 97 7.12 -1.53 -4.96
N PHE A 98 6.24 -2.51 -4.76
CA PHE A 98 4.82 -2.29 -4.43
C PHE A 98 4.53 -2.33 -2.92
N ILE A 99 5.56 -2.49 -2.08
CA ILE A 99 5.41 -2.66 -0.64
C ILE A 99 6.03 -1.49 0.10
N ARG A 100 5.30 -0.94 1.06
CA ARG A 100 5.72 0.20 1.88
C ARG A 100 5.59 -0.10 3.36
N LYS A 101 6.50 0.43 4.18
CA LYS A 101 6.38 0.42 5.65
C LYS A 101 5.38 1.47 6.10
N THR A 102 4.10 1.15 5.94
CA THR A 102 2.95 2.00 6.25
C THR A 102 1.74 1.13 6.60
N THR A 103 1.02 1.51 7.64
CA THR A 103 -0.15 0.75 8.13
C THR A 103 -1.46 1.24 7.50
N ALA A 104 -1.47 2.42 6.89
CA ALA A 104 -2.53 2.88 6.02
C ALA A 104 -2.01 3.08 4.58
N PRO A 105 -2.87 2.92 3.56
CA PRO A 105 -2.49 3.17 2.18
C PRO A 105 -2.14 4.66 1.97
N VAL A 106 -1.20 4.92 1.07
CA VAL A 106 -0.74 6.29 0.73
C VAL A 106 -1.26 6.78 -0.63
N HIS A 107 -1.91 5.91 -1.38
CA HIS A 107 -2.56 6.18 -2.67
C HIS A 107 -3.80 5.29 -2.77
N GLU A 108 -4.71 5.57 -3.71
CA GLU A 108 -5.89 4.75 -3.98
C GLU A 108 -5.50 3.40 -4.62
N PRO A 109 -6.30 2.32 -4.50
CA PRO A 109 -6.15 1.16 -5.38
C PRO A 109 -6.36 1.56 -6.85
N LEU A 110 -5.41 1.17 -7.69
CA LEU A 110 -5.37 1.50 -9.12
C LEU A 110 -5.79 0.28 -9.95
N HIS A 111 -6.05 0.48 -11.25
CA HIS A 111 -6.28 -0.61 -12.21
C HIS A 111 -7.48 -1.49 -11.90
N LEU A 112 -8.56 -0.87 -11.41
CA LEU A 112 -9.83 -1.56 -11.22
C LEU A 112 -10.63 -1.55 -12.52
N GLU A 113 -11.22 -2.68 -12.90
CA GLU A 113 -12.02 -2.77 -14.13
C GLU A 113 -13.48 -2.34 -13.92
N ASN A 114 -14.00 -2.50 -12.71
CA ASN A 114 -15.37 -2.15 -12.37
C ASN A 114 -15.55 -1.94 -10.85
N ALA A 115 -16.70 -1.40 -10.46
CA ALA A 115 -17.05 -1.20 -9.06
C ALA A 115 -17.12 -2.51 -8.25
N GLU A 116 -17.50 -3.63 -8.88
CA GLU A 116 -17.56 -4.94 -8.23
C GLU A 116 -16.18 -5.41 -7.75
N SER A 117 -15.13 -5.15 -8.55
CA SER A 117 -13.76 -5.51 -8.20
C SER A 117 -13.26 -4.74 -6.99
N ARG A 118 -13.67 -3.47 -6.85
CA ARG A 118 -13.30 -2.61 -5.70
C ARG A 118 -13.77 -3.18 -4.36
N VAL A 119 -14.89 -3.90 -4.35
CA VAL A 119 -15.51 -4.47 -3.14
C VAL A 119 -14.54 -5.35 -2.35
N TYR A 120 -13.71 -6.10 -3.06
CA TYR A 120 -12.82 -7.10 -2.46
C TYR A 120 -11.37 -6.64 -2.33
N ILE A 121 -11.05 -5.41 -2.75
CA ILE A 121 -9.70 -4.87 -2.64
C ILE A 121 -9.44 -4.39 -1.21
N ALA A 122 -8.26 -4.72 -0.70
CA ALA A 122 -7.83 -4.32 0.63
C ALA A 122 -6.36 -3.90 0.65
N TRP A 123 -6.05 -2.95 1.53
CA TRP A 123 -4.69 -2.69 2.00
C TRP A 123 -4.37 -3.71 3.10
N ILE A 124 -3.41 -4.60 2.84
CA ILE A 124 -3.07 -5.70 3.74
C ILE A 124 -1.72 -5.39 4.36
N VAL A 125 -1.71 -5.28 5.69
CA VAL A 125 -0.54 -4.93 6.49
C VAL A 125 -0.06 -6.16 7.27
N ASP A 126 1.19 -6.51 7.05
CA ASP A 126 1.85 -7.61 7.77
C ASP A 126 2.15 -7.25 9.23
N LYS A 127 2.61 -8.23 10.00
CA LYS A 127 2.91 -8.08 11.44
C LYS A 127 3.94 -6.98 11.75
N ASP A 128 4.82 -6.64 10.80
CA ASP A 128 5.89 -5.67 11.01
C ASP A 128 5.48 -4.25 10.55
N GLY A 129 4.31 -4.11 9.90
CA GLY A 129 3.78 -2.85 9.42
C GLY A 129 4.09 -2.56 7.96
N TYR A 130 4.37 -3.60 7.16
CA TYR A 130 4.50 -3.48 5.71
C TYR A 130 3.16 -3.73 5.03
N GLY A 131 2.71 -2.74 4.28
CA GLY A 131 1.45 -2.74 3.57
C GLY A 131 1.60 -2.90 2.06
N GLN A 132 0.63 -3.57 1.45
CA GLN A 132 0.44 -3.68 0.00
C GLN A 132 -1.04 -3.85 -0.33
N TYR A 133 -1.42 -3.59 -1.58
CA TYR A 133 -2.73 -3.97 -2.08
C TYR A 133 -2.82 -5.47 -2.35
N GLY A 134 -3.99 -6.04 -2.04
CA GLY A 134 -4.38 -7.40 -2.40
C GLY A 134 -5.89 -7.54 -2.32
N THR A 135 -6.38 -8.77 -2.23
CA THR A 135 -7.82 -9.04 -2.17
C THR A 135 -8.19 -9.85 -0.93
N VAL A 136 -9.41 -9.60 -0.44
CA VAL A 136 -10.07 -10.44 0.56
C VAL A 136 -11.42 -10.86 0.00
N ASP A 137 -11.61 -12.15 -0.24
CA ASP A 137 -12.84 -12.66 -0.84
C ASP A 137 -14.01 -12.69 0.18
N LYS A 138 -15.20 -13.06 -0.31
CA LYS A 138 -16.42 -13.19 0.52
C LYS A 138 -16.31 -14.23 1.66
N LEU A 139 -15.35 -15.14 1.60
CA LEU A 139 -15.07 -16.14 2.63
C LEU A 139 -13.99 -15.67 3.62
N GLY A 140 -13.44 -14.46 3.42
CA GLY A 140 -12.36 -13.91 4.22
C GLY A 140 -10.98 -14.43 3.84
N GLN A 141 -10.83 -15.11 2.70
CA GLN A 141 -9.55 -15.59 2.20
C GLN A 141 -8.74 -14.43 1.66
N VAL A 142 -7.46 -14.39 2.01
CA VAL A 142 -6.56 -13.29 1.69
C VAL A 142 -5.63 -13.72 0.55
N TRP A 143 -5.55 -12.91 -0.50
CA TRP A 143 -4.55 -13.04 -1.54
C TRP A 143 -3.68 -11.77 -1.58
N ILE A 144 -2.36 -11.96 -1.63
CA ILE A 144 -1.37 -10.89 -1.75
C ILE A 144 -0.47 -11.15 -2.97
N PRO A 145 -0.20 -10.14 -3.81
CA PRO A 145 0.62 -10.29 -5.01
C PRO A 145 2.10 -10.48 -4.71
N HIS A 146 2.60 -9.87 -3.62
CA HIS A 146 4.01 -9.91 -3.25
C HIS A 146 4.16 -10.51 -1.84
N PRO A 147 4.06 -11.84 -1.69
CA PRO A 147 4.23 -12.48 -0.40
C PRO A 147 5.64 -12.25 0.16
N ARG A 148 5.74 -12.14 1.49
CA ARG A 148 7.02 -11.91 2.16
C ARG A 148 7.95 -13.12 2.01
N PRO A 149 9.18 -12.93 1.51
CA PRO A 149 10.17 -14.00 1.51
C PRO A 149 10.51 -14.42 2.94
N HIS A 150 10.65 -15.73 3.17
CA HIS A 150 10.88 -16.30 4.51
C HIS A 150 12.17 -15.76 5.16
N ASN A 151 13.17 -15.43 4.35
CA ASN A 151 14.49 -14.94 4.73
C ASN A 151 14.66 -13.43 4.49
N TRP A 152 13.59 -12.67 4.30
CA TRP A 152 13.71 -11.23 4.05
C TRP A 152 14.19 -10.48 5.29
N ILE A 153 15.18 -9.61 5.09
CA ILE A 153 15.79 -8.76 6.11
C ILE A 153 15.43 -7.31 5.81
N ASP A 154 14.98 -6.58 6.83
CA ASP A 154 14.67 -5.16 6.71
C ASP A 154 15.95 -4.34 6.49
N HIS A 155 16.21 -3.99 5.22
CA HIS A 155 17.34 -3.16 4.81
C HIS A 155 17.24 -1.71 5.29
N ASN A 156 16.09 -1.30 5.85
CA ASN A 156 15.88 0.03 6.42
C ASN A 156 16.26 0.10 7.91
N HIS A 157 16.43 -1.06 8.57
CA HIS A 157 17.02 -1.14 9.91
C HIS A 157 18.55 -1.08 9.82
N VAL A 158 19.08 0.08 9.44
CA VAL A 158 20.49 0.36 9.68
C VAL A 158 20.60 0.87 11.12
N LYS A 159 21.19 0.03 12.00
CA LYS A 159 21.61 0.42 13.34
C LYS A 159 22.57 1.60 13.30
#